data_AF-A0A8H8YXG4-F1
#
_entry.id   AF-A0A8H8YXG4-F1
#
_cell.length_a   1.000
_cell.length_b   1.000
_cell.length_c   1.000
_cell.angle_alpha   90.00
_cell.angle_beta   90.00
_cell.angle_gamma   90.00
#
_symmetry.space_group_name_H-M   'P 1'
#
loop_
_entity.id
_entity.type
_entity.pdbx_description
1 polymer ?
#
loop_
_entity_poly.entity_id
_entity_poly.type
_entity_poly.pdbx_seq_one_letter_code
_entity_poly.pdbx_strand_id
1 'polypeptide(L)'
;MDRGNLGDQTLKEFQQYASPYNNFKFTEEYFVRRLTSNTLDKTARVCICTIQRMYAKLKNRELPEDLDEVSPDKLIHPSPNGRGAGGEGNLFAKPELIEYNPQIPIETFDIIVTDECHRSTYNLWAQVLEYFDAYLIGLTATPSKQTFGFFNQNLVMEYNHEMAVADGVNVNYDVYRIRTQITETGSKVESGYSVQIMARDTRKKRWEQLDDDFSHDPNQLDRDVVAPDQIRKIIQTYRDKLFTEIFPGRSWVPKTLIFAKDDAHAENIVEIVREEFGKDNDFAQKITYRSYGSMTCAPICILPSKQTR
;
A
#
# COMPACT_ATOMS: atom_id res chain seq x y z
N MET A 1 -4.08 10.04 10.03
CA MET A 1 -3.84 9.42 8.70
C MET A 1 -2.59 8.55 8.77
N ASP A 2 -2.49 7.55 7.90
CA ASP A 2 -1.30 6.68 7.86
C ASP A 2 -0.13 7.28 7.04
N ARG A 3 -0.42 8.18 6.09
CA ARG A 3 0.58 8.78 5.20
C ARG A 3 0.35 10.26 4.96
N GLY A 4 1.42 10.99 4.64
CA GLY A 4 1.41 12.44 4.41
C GLY A 4 0.51 12.85 3.24
N ASN A 5 0.59 12.14 2.12
CA ASN A 5 -0.27 12.36 0.96
C ASN A 5 -1.78 12.23 1.27
N LEU A 6 -2.18 11.34 2.18
CA LEU A 6 -3.56 11.21 2.66
C LEU A 6 -3.96 12.44 3.49
N GLY A 7 -3.03 12.99 4.27
CA GLY A 7 -3.23 14.25 4.97
C GLY A 7 -3.49 15.43 4.02
N ASP A 8 -2.78 15.49 2.89
CA ASP A 8 -3.02 16.51 1.86
C ASP A 8 -4.36 16.34 1.15
N GLN A 9 -4.75 15.10 0.84
CA GLN A 9 -6.06 14.81 0.27
C GLN A 9 -7.16 15.22 1.24
N THR A 10 -7.04 14.85 2.52
CA THR A 10 -7.99 15.23 3.57
C THR A 10 -8.14 16.75 3.67
N LEU A 11 -7.04 17.50 3.67
CA LEU A 11 -7.10 18.97 3.72
C LEU A 11 -7.83 19.53 2.50
N LYS A 12 -7.57 18.99 1.31
CA LYS A 12 -8.26 19.40 0.07
C LYS A 12 -9.76 19.12 0.13
N GLU A 13 -10.17 17.96 0.66
CA GLU A 13 -11.59 17.64 0.84
C GLU A 13 -12.27 18.64 1.78
N PHE A 14 -11.66 19.00 2.91
CA PHE A 14 -12.18 20.07 3.77
C PHE A 14 -12.27 21.43 3.04
N GLN A 15 -11.29 21.78 2.22
CA GLN A 15 -11.30 23.03 1.45
C GLN A 15 -12.36 23.06 0.33
N GLN A 16 -12.81 21.89 -0.13
CA GLN A 16 -13.80 21.75 -1.20
C GLN A 16 -15.21 21.53 -0.66
N TYR A 17 -15.34 21.03 0.57
CA TYR A 17 -16.63 20.82 1.20
C TYR A 17 -17.37 22.14 1.39
N ALA A 18 -18.47 22.29 0.66
CA ALA A 18 -19.45 23.33 0.87
C ALA A 18 -20.52 22.81 1.82
N SER A 19 -20.80 23.57 2.87
CA SER A 19 -21.82 23.19 3.82
C SER A 19 -23.21 23.20 3.16
N PRO A 20 -24.08 22.22 3.45
CA PRO A 20 -25.44 22.21 2.94
C PRO A 20 -26.35 23.23 3.65
N TYR A 21 -25.88 23.84 4.75
CA TYR A 21 -26.67 24.72 5.61
C TYR A 21 -26.37 26.21 5.41
N ASN A 22 -25.17 26.53 4.92
CA ASN A 22 -24.71 27.89 4.64
C ASN A 22 -23.79 27.86 3.41
N ASN A 23 -23.73 28.96 2.65
CA ASN A 23 -22.97 29.00 1.39
C ASN A 23 -21.44 29.11 1.59
N PHE A 24 -20.95 28.80 2.78
CA PHE A 24 -19.52 28.85 3.09
C PHE A 24 -18.89 27.47 2.88
N LYS A 25 -17.61 27.49 2.55
CA LYS A 25 -16.77 26.30 2.59
C LYS A 25 -16.38 26.01 4.04
N PHE A 26 -16.15 24.74 4.35
CA PHE A 26 -15.78 24.33 5.71
C PHE A 26 -14.58 25.11 6.27
N THR A 27 -13.56 25.35 5.43
CA THR A 27 -12.36 26.09 5.84
C THR A 27 -12.55 27.60 5.96
N GLU A 28 -13.67 28.13 5.48
CA GLU A 28 -14.05 29.53 5.69
C GLU A 28 -14.73 29.71 7.07
N GLU A 29 -15.39 28.66 7.56
CA GLU A 29 -16.03 28.64 8.88
C GLU A 29 -15.09 28.21 9.99
N TYR A 30 -14.26 27.21 9.73
CA TYR A 30 -13.38 26.58 10.71
C TYR A 30 -11.95 26.63 10.23
N PHE A 31 -11.05 27.07 11.10
CA PHE A 31 -9.63 27.03 10.79
C PHE A 31 -9.13 25.58 10.84
N VAL A 32 -8.76 25.05 9.67
CA VAL A 32 -8.24 23.69 9.48
C VAL A 32 -6.74 23.77 9.21
N ARG A 33 -5.95 23.01 9.96
CA ARG A 33 -4.48 23.00 9.85
C ARG A 33 -3.94 21.59 9.68
N ARG A 34 -3.15 21.37 8.63
CA ARG A 34 -2.26 20.20 8.56
C ARG A 34 -1.00 20.46 9.40
N LEU A 35 -0.65 19.52 10.27
CA LEU A 35 0.57 19.55 11.05
C LEU A 35 1.72 19.02 10.21
N THR A 36 2.57 19.93 9.74
CA THR A 36 3.86 19.60 9.10
C THR A 36 5.04 19.77 10.07
N SER A 37 4.88 20.62 11.08
CA SER A 37 5.87 20.88 12.12
C SER A 37 5.42 20.42 13.51
N ASN A 38 6.34 20.49 14.47
CA ASN A 38 6.09 20.19 15.88
C ASN A 38 5.33 21.28 16.64
N THR A 39 4.70 22.24 15.97
CA THR A 39 3.90 23.30 16.62
C THR A 39 2.42 22.99 16.47
N LEU A 40 1.67 23.01 17.58
CA LEU A 40 0.21 22.87 17.54
C LEU A 40 -0.40 24.26 17.55
N ASP A 41 -1.17 24.59 16.52
CA ASP A 41 -1.89 25.85 16.48
C ASP A 41 -3.21 25.71 17.26
N LYS A 42 -3.28 26.36 18.42
CA LYS A 42 -4.46 26.31 19.30
C LYS A 42 -5.68 27.05 18.75
N THR A 43 -5.52 27.81 17.66
CA THR A 43 -6.65 28.46 16.97
C THR A 43 -7.33 27.53 15.97
N ALA A 44 -6.65 26.44 15.57
CA ALA A 44 -7.20 25.46 14.63
C ALA A 44 -8.28 24.63 15.33
N ARG A 45 -9.45 24.56 14.69
CA ARG A 45 -10.57 23.71 15.12
C ARG A 45 -10.43 22.28 14.62
N VAL A 46 -9.67 22.09 13.54
CA VAL A 46 -9.37 20.77 12.99
C VAL A 46 -7.87 20.68 12.71
N CYS A 47 -7.25 19.64 13.27
CA CYS A 47 -5.84 19.34 13.07
C CYS A 47 -5.70 18.02 12.28
N ILE A 48 -4.98 18.06 11.16
CA ILE A 48 -4.73 16.89 10.31
C ILE A 48 -3.27 16.50 10.44
N CYS A 49 -3.00 15.25 10.81
CA CYS A 49 -1.62 14.75 10.91
C CYS A 49 -1.52 13.25 10.60
N THR A 50 -0.29 12.81 10.40
CA THR A 50 0.02 11.38 10.41
C THR A 50 0.20 10.90 11.86
N ILE A 51 -0.04 9.60 12.10
CA ILE A 51 0.09 9.05 13.45
C ILE A 51 1.54 9.06 13.95
N GLN A 52 2.51 8.86 13.05
CA GLN A 52 3.94 8.98 13.31
C GLN A 52 4.36 10.40 13.67
N ARG A 53 3.79 11.42 13.02
CA ARG A 53 4.01 12.84 13.35
C ARG A 53 3.50 13.14 14.76
N MET A 54 2.30 12.70 15.09
CA MET A 54 1.72 12.92 16.41
C MET A 54 2.53 12.21 17.51
N TYR A 55 2.94 10.97 17.28
CA TYR A 55 3.84 10.27 18.21
C TYR A 55 5.16 11.00 18.44
N ALA A 56 5.84 11.42 17.35
CA ALA A 56 7.10 12.15 17.45
C ALA A 56 6.91 13.44 18.26
N LYS A 57 5.81 14.15 18.02
CA LYS A 57 5.44 15.37 18.73
C LYS A 57 5.18 15.12 20.22
N LEU A 58 4.42 14.07 20.57
CA LEU A 58 4.19 13.67 21.97
C LEU A 58 5.50 13.32 22.69
N LYS A 59 6.47 12.75 21.96
CA LYS A 59 7.82 12.44 22.47
C LYS A 59 8.81 13.63 22.40
N ASN A 60 8.37 14.83 22.02
CA ASN A 60 9.21 16.02 21.82
C ASN A 60 10.38 15.79 20.84
N ARG A 61 10.14 15.02 19.78
CA ARG A 61 11.11 14.71 18.71
C ARG A 61 10.66 15.32 17.40
N GLU A 62 11.61 15.81 16.61
CA GLU A 62 11.34 16.26 15.25
C GLU A 62 11.27 15.06 14.31
N LEU A 63 10.25 15.05 13.45
CA LEU A 63 10.12 14.07 12.38
C LEU A 63 10.41 14.76 11.05
N PRO A 64 11.41 14.32 10.28
CA PRO A 64 11.60 14.79 8.91
C PRO A 64 10.31 14.65 8.07
N GLU A 65 10.01 15.61 7.20
CA GLU A 65 8.76 15.64 6.42
C GLU A 65 8.62 14.42 5.49
N ASP A 66 9.72 13.94 4.93
CA ASP A 66 9.78 12.76 4.06
C ASP A 66 9.30 11.47 4.77
N LEU A 67 9.43 11.41 6.09
CA LEU A 67 8.94 10.27 6.87
C LEU A 67 7.43 10.29 7.10
N ASP A 68 6.71 11.39 6.79
CA ASP A 68 5.24 11.34 6.75
C ASP A 68 4.73 10.44 5.62
N GLU A 69 5.46 10.31 4.52
CA GLU A 69 5.04 9.48 3.38
C GLU A 69 5.26 7.98 3.62
N VAL A 70 6.04 7.63 4.65
CA VAL A 70 6.33 6.24 5.01
C VAL A 70 5.19 5.70 5.86
N SER A 71 4.63 4.56 5.44
CA SER A 71 3.60 3.86 6.21
C SER A 71 4.10 3.49 7.60
N PRO A 72 3.26 3.56 8.65
CA PRO A 72 3.72 3.42 10.03
C PRO A 72 4.38 2.06 10.32
N ASP A 73 3.92 0.98 9.68
CA ASP A 73 4.49 -0.38 9.79
C ASP A 73 5.98 -0.44 9.44
N LYS A 74 6.40 0.32 8.42
CA LYS A 74 7.78 0.32 7.92
C LYS A 74 8.74 1.05 8.86
N LEU A 75 8.22 1.87 9.76
CA LEU A 75 9.01 2.60 10.75
C LEU A 75 9.25 1.76 12.01
N ILE A 76 8.42 0.72 12.24
CA ILE A 76 8.47 -0.17 13.41
C ILE A 76 9.21 -1.46 13.09
N HIS A 77 8.89 -2.10 11.95
CA HIS A 77 9.44 -3.41 11.62
C HIS A 77 10.71 -3.32 10.77
N PRO A 78 11.74 -4.14 11.04
CA PRO A 78 12.88 -4.26 10.14
C PRO A 78 12.40 -4.75 8.78
N SER A 79 12.92 -4.14 7.72
CA SER A 79 12.88 -4.74 6.39
C SER A 79 13.45 -6.17 6.48
N PRO A 80 12.92 -7.17 5.75
CA PRO A 80 13.45 -8.55 5.75
C PRO A 80 14.97 -8.63 5.49
N ASN A 81 15.55 -7.57 4.89
CA ASN A 81 16.95 -7.46 4.55
C ASN A 81 17.75 -6.53 5.49
N GLY A 82 17.22 -6.16 6.66
CA GLY A 82 17.88 -5.32 7.66
C GLY A 82 18.05 -3.84 7.29
N ARG A 83 17.55 -3.41 6.13
CA ARG A 83 17.55 -2.01 5.67
C ARG A 83 16.16 -1.41 5.82
N GLY A 84 15.83 -0.96 7.03
CA GLY A 84 14.63 -0.17 7.29
C GLY A 84 14.65 1.14 6.48
N ALA A 85 13.50 1.79 6.33
CA ALA A 85 13.36 3.04 5.57
C ALA A 85 14.13 4.23 6.21
N GLY A 86 14.66 4.07 7.42
CA GLY A 86 15.69 4.94 7.99
C GLY A 86 17.07 4.34 7.72
N GLY A 87 17.95 5.08 7.04
CA GLY A 87 19.38 4.77 7.04
C GLY A 87 19.87 4.57 8.48
N GLU A 88 20.80 3.62 8.66
CA GLU A 88 21.45 3.26 9.95
C GLU A 88 20.60 3.51 11.21
N GLY A 89 19.47 2.82 11.32
CA GLY A 89 18.68 2.84 12.55
C GLY A 89 17.18 2.74 12.29
N ASN A 90 16.55 1.73 12.87
CA ASN A 90 15.10 1.66 12.95
C ASN A 90 14.62 2.80 13.88
N LEU A 91 14.01 3.86 13.34
CA LEU A 91 13.58 5.04 14.12
C LEU A 91 12.72 4.66 15.35
N PHE A 92 11.95 3.56 15.28
CA PHE A 92 11.11 3.08 16.38
C PHE A 92 11.26 1.57 16.68
N ALA A 93 12.42 0.94 16.43
CA ALA A 93 12.60 -0.51 16.72
C ALA A 93 12.35 -0.92 18.16
N LYS A 94 12.49 0.02 19.09
CA LYS A 94 12.03 -0.10 20.47
C LYS A 94 11.02 1.01 20.68
N PRO A 95 9.72 0.75 20.46
CA PRO A 95 8.69 1.73 20.73
C PRO A 95 8.79 2.15 22.20
N GLU A 96 9.15 3.41 22.43
CA GLU A 96 9.15 3.98 23.77
C GLU A 96 7.72 4.28 24.18
N LEU A 97 7.43 4.14 25.47
CA LEU A 97 6.12 4.54 25.97
C LEU A 97 5.94 6.05 25.83
N ILE A 98 4.72 6.47 25.50
CA ILE A 98 4.35 7.88 25.55
C ILE A 98 4.16 8.27 27.01
N GLU A 99 4.86 9.32 27.43
CA GLU A 99 4.69 9.94 28.75
C GLU A 99 3.84 11.21 28.60
N TYR A 100 3.28 11.69 29.71
CA TYR A 100 2.52 12.94 29.72
C TYR A 100 3.38 14.10 29.19
N ASN A 101 2.86 14.80 28.17
CA ASN A 101 3.50 15.95 27.58
C ASN A 101 2.71 17.23 27.90
N PRO A 102 3.18 18.11 28.81
CA PRO A 102 2.44 19.31 29.19
C PRO A 102 2.27 20.33 28.05
N GLN A 103 3.02 20.22 26.96
CA GLN A 103 2.81 21.06 25.77
C GLN A 103 1.59 20.64 24.95
N ILE A 104 1.14 19.40 25.14
CA ILE A 104 -0.01 18.79 24.48
C ILE A 104 -0.82 18.06 25.56
N PRO A 105 -1.57 18.78 26.41
CA PRO A 105 -2.36 18.17 27.47
C PRO A 105 -3.34 17.11 26.94
N ILE A 106 -3.79 16.18 27.78
CA ILE A 106 -4.67 15.08 27.37
C ILE A 106 -6.03 15.59 26.87
N GLU A 107 -6.47 16.75 27.35
CA GLU A 107 -7.70 17.47 27.00
C GLU A 107 -7.56 18.34 25.73
N THR A 108 -6.46 18.22 24.98
CA THR A 108 -6.20 19.06 23.79
C THR A 108 -7.26 18.88 22.69
N PHE A 109 -7.82 17.67 22.56
CA PHE A 109 -8.81 17.34 21.53
C PHE A 109 -10.02 16.70 22.17
N ASP A 110 -11.23 17.13 21.80
CA ASP A 110 -12.47 16.49 22.24
C ASP A 110 -12.80 15.24 21.41
N ILE A 111 -12.37 15.22 20.13
CA ILE A 111 -12.67 14.16 19.16
C ILE A 111 -11.42 13.85 18.34
N ILE A 112 -11.15 12.56 18.15
CA ILE A 112 -10.11 12.06 17.25
C ILE A 112 -10.76 11.15 16.22
N VAL A 113 -10.56 11.48 14.95
CA VAL A 113 -10.98 10.65 13.82
C VAL A 113 -9.74 9.98 13.23
N THR A 114 -9.73 8.65 13.21
CA THR A 114 -8.67 7.87 12.57
C THR A 114 -9.21 7.17 11.33
N ASP A 115 -8.68 7.56 10.18
CA ASP A 115 -8.95 6.90 8.91
C ASP A 115 -8.05 5.68 8.73
N GLU A 116 -8.53 4.71 7.94
CA GLU A 116 -7.90 3.41 7.71
C GLU A 116 -7.43 2.72 8.99
N CYS A 117 -8.30 2.63 10.00
CA CYS A 117 -7.95 2.01 11.27
C CYS A 117 -7.83 0.47 11.12
N HIS A 118 -6.62 0.00 10.83
CA HIS A 118 -6.33 -1.42 10.64
C HIS A 118 -5.03 -1.83 11.36
N ARG A 119 -4.66 -3.11 11.20
CA ARG A 119 -3.73 -3.88 12.07
C ARG A 119 -2.40 -3.18 12.43
N SER A 120 -1.92 -2.28 11.59
CA SER A 120 -0.70 -1.49 11.73
C SER A 120 -0.79 -0.42 12.84
N THR A 121 -1.99 0.09 13.10
CA THR A 121 -2.27 1.18 14.06
C THR A 121 -2.24 0.70 15.52
N TYR A 122 -2.49 -0.58 15.81
CA TYR A 122 -2.84 -1.01 17.17
C TYR A 122 -1.67 -1.53 18.03
N ASN A 123 -0.43 -1.47 17.54
CA ASN A 123 0.75 -1.73 18.36
C ASN A 123 1.27 -0.42 18.95
N LEU A 124 2.46 0.04 18.52
CA LEU A 124 3.07 1.29 18.98
C LEU A 124 2.10 2.48 18.96
N TRP A 125 1.27 2.57 17.91
CA TRP A 125 0.44 3.75 17.69
C TRP A 125 -0.87 3.78 18.47
N ALA A 126 -1.28 2.66 19.10
CA ALA A 126 -2.42 2.66 20.01
C ALA A 126 -2.22 3.69 21.14
N GLN A 127 -0.98 3.81 21.63
CA GLN A 127 -0.60 4.78 22.65
C GLN A 127 -0.88 6.23 22.26
N VAL A 128 -0.81 6.56 20.96
CA VAL A 128 -1.12 7.92 20.47
C VAL A 128 -2.62 8.19 20.58
N LEU A 129 -3.45 7.20 20.23
CA LEU A 129 -4.90 7.32 20.28
C LEU A 129 -5.41 7.30 21.73
N GLU A 130 -4.79 6.49 22.59
CA GLU A 130 -5.12 6.36 24.02
C GLU A 130 -4.53 7.48 24.89
N TYR A 131 -3.65 8.34 24.35
CA TYR A 131 -3.06 9.45 25.09
C TYR A 131 -4.08 10.53 25.47
N PHE A 132 -5.04 10.80 24.58
CA PHE A 132 -5.99 11.90 24.73
C PHE A 132 -7.26 11.45 25.43
N ASP A 133 -7.82 12.32 26.28
CA ASP A 133 -9.16 12.16 26.85
C ASP A 133 -10.20 12.66 25.83
N ALA A 134 -10.38 11.87 24.77
CA ALA A 134 -11.14 12.24 23.58
C ALA A 134 -12.07 11.11 23.11
N TYR A 135 -13.16 11.47 22.43
CA TYR A 135 -13.95 10.48 21.70
C TYR A 135 -13.19 9.99 20.46
N LEU A 136 -12.98 8.67 20.37
CA LEU A 136 -12.30 8.04 19.24
C LEU A 136 -13.31 7.53 18.21
N ILE A 137 -13.18 7.97 16.96
CA ILE A 137 -13.96 7.52 15.82
C ILE A 137 -13.02 6.86 14.81
N GLY A 138 -13.22 5.57 14.56
CA GLY A 138 -12.45 4.81 13.57
C GLY A 138 -13.21 4.59 12.27
N LEU A 139 -12.56 4.86 11.14
CA LEU A 139 -13.05 4.55 9.80
C LEU A 139 -12.16 3.46 9.20
N THR A 140 -12.77 2.41 8.62
CA THR A 140 -12.02 1.34 7.96
C THR A 140 -12.86 0.66 6.89
N ALA A 141 -12.22 0.32 5.77
CA ALA A 141 -12.82 -0.53 4.75
C ALA A 141 -12.57 -2.03 5.00
N THR A 142 -11.64 -2.38 5.89
CA THR A 142 -11.18 -3.77 6.10
C THR A 142 -11.07 -4.09 7.60
N PRO A 143 -12.20 -4.13 8.33
CA PRO A 143 -12.17 -4.32 9.77
C PRO A 143 -11.59 -5.69 10.15
N SER A 144 -10.74 -5.70 11.18
CA SER A 144 -10.16 -6.91 11.76
C SER A 144 -10.72 -7.19 13.15
N LYS A 145 -10.57 -8.43 13.66
CA LYS A 145 -10.98 -8.75 15.05
C LYS A 145 -10.29 -7.83 16.07
N GLN A 146 -9.04 -7.45 15.80
CA GLN A 146 -8.29 -6.50 16.63
C GLN A 146 -8.91 -5.10 16.59
N THR A 147 -9.29 -4.61 15.40
CA THR A 147 -10.00 -3.33 15.22
C THR A 147 -11.28 -3.29 16.05
N PHE A 148 -12.12 -4.34 15.95
CA PHE A 148 -13.33 -4.44 16.77
C PHE A 148 -13.02 -4.46 18.27
N GLY A 149 -11.99 -5.20 18.69
CA GLY A 149 -11.57 -5.25 20.08
C GLY A 149 -11.18 -3.86 20.63
N PHE A 150 -10.40 -3.09 19.87
CA PHE A 150 -9.95 -1.75 20.26
C PHE A 150 -11.13 -0.78 20.47
N PHE A 151 -12.12 -0.81 19.57
CA PHE A 151 -13.31 0.02 19.68
C PHE A 151 -14.43 -0.62 20.53
N ASN A 152 -14.11 -1.57 21.42
CA ASN A 152 -15.08 -2.23 22.31
C ASN A 152 -16.29 -2.85 21.59
N GLN A 153 -16.09 -3.35 20.37
CA GLN A 153 -17.13 -3.87 19.48
C GLN A 153 -18.25 -2.86 19.19
N ASN A 154 -17.99 -1.56 19.37
CA ASN A 154 -18.93 -0.49 19.12
C ASN A 154 -19.00 -0.14 17.62
N LEU A 155 -19.56 -1.05 16.82
CA LEU A 155 -19.85 -0.81 15.42
C LEU A 155 -21.09 0.07 15.29
N VAL A 156 -20.90 1.34 14.94
CA VAL A 156 -21.99 2.33 14.82
C VAL A 156 -22.73 2.19 13.49
N MET A 157 -22.00 2.00 12.39
CA MET A 157 -22.55 1.91 11.04
C MET A 157 -21.66 1.03 10.17
N GLU A 158 -22.28 0.25 9.29
CA GLU A 158 -21.60 -0.52 8.26
C GLU A 158 -22.24 -0.20 6.90
N TYR A 159 -21.38 0.09 5.91
CA TYR A 159 -21.79 0.30 4.53
C TYR A 159 -20.89 -0.56 3.65
N ASN A 160 -21.36 -1.77 3.34
CA ASN A 160 -20.54 -2.77 2.68
C ASN A 160 -20.51 -2.59 1.15
N HIS A 161 -19.66 -3.37 0.48
CA HIS A 161 -19.51 -3.30 -0.97
C HIS A 161 -20.81 -3.60 -1.73
N GLU A 162 -21.61 -4.56 -1.25
CA GLU A 162 -22.87 -4.97 -1.90
C GLU A 162 -23.90 -3.82 -1.87
N MET A 163 -23.99 -3.11 -0.74
CA MET A 163 -24.81 -1.90 -0.61
C MET A 163 -24.31 -0.79 -1.53
N ALA A 164 -22.99 -0.55 -1.54
CA ALA A 164 -22.38 0.46 -2.42
C ALA A 164 -22.63 0.20 -3.91
N VAL A 165 -22.65 -1.08 -4.32
CA VAL A 165 -23.00 -1.49 -5.68
C VAL A 165 -24.48 -1.30 -5.94
N ALA A 166 -25.36 -1.69 -5.02
CA ALA A 166 -26.81 -1.53 -5.15
C ALA A 166 -27.24 -0.06 -5.28
N ASP A 167 -26.57 0.84 -4.55
CA ASP A 167 -26.84 2.29 -4.57
C ASP A 167 -26.17 3.01 -5.75
N GLY A 168 -25.39 2.30 -6.58
CA GLY A 168 -24.66 2.89 -7.71
C GLY A 168 -23.49 3.80 -7.31
N VAL A 169 -23.06 3.74 -6.04
CA VAL A 169 -21.89 4.46 -5.52
C VAL A 169 -20.59 3.77 -5.95
N ASN A 170 -20.62 2.45 -6.08
CA ASN A 170 -19.49 1.64 -6.52
C ASN A 170 -19.88 0.69 -7.66
N VAL A 171 -18.88 0.13 -8.35
CA VAL A 171 -19.08 -0.83 -9.42
C VAL A 171 -18.86 -2.25 -8.92
N ASN A 172 -19.61 -3.20 -9.46
CA ASN A 172 -19.36 -4.61 -9.22
C ASN A 172 -18.07 -5.08 -9.90
N TYR A 173 -17.58 -6.26 -9.54
CA TYR A 173 -16.40 -6.88 -10.15
C TYR A 173 -16.66 -8.32 -10.58
N ASP A 174 -15.88 -8.76 -11.57
CA ASP A 174 -15.84 -10.14 -12.04
C ASP A 174 -14.46 -10.74 -11.75
N VAL A 175 -14.43 -12.00 -11.33
CA VAL A 175 -13.18 -12.73 -11.06
C VAL A 175 -12.84 -13.63 -12.23
N TYR A 176 -11.84 -13.24 -13.02
CA TYR A 176 -11.25 -14.09 -14.04
C TYR A 176 -9.98 -14.78 -13.51
N ARG A 177 -10.04 -16.10 -13.30
CA ARG A 177 -8.95 -16.85 -12.67
C ARG A 177 -8.14 -17.65 -13.69
N ILE A 178 -6.87 -17.28 -13.88
CA ILE A 178 -5.89 -18.05 -14.66
C ILE A 178 -5.14 -18.99 -13.70
N ARG A 179 -5.17 -20.30 -13.98
CA ARG A 179 -4.43 -21.31 -13.23
C ARG A 179 -3.38 -21.93 -14.12
N THR A 180 -2.14 -22.05 -13.62
CA THR A 180 -1.09 -22.82 -14.29
C THR A 180 -0.69 -23.97 -13.38
N GLN A 181 -0.32 -25.10 -13.97
CA GLN A 181 0.06 -26.30 -13.23
C GLN A 181 1.20 -26.00 -12.25
N ILE A 182 2.27 -25.34 -12.70
CA ILE A 182 3.40 -24.96 -11.85
C ILE A 182 3.01 -24.03 -10.69
N THR A 183 2.02 -23.15 -10.88
CA THR A 183 1.52 -22.28 -9.80
C THR A 183 0.69 -23.05 -8.78
N GLU A 184 -0.05 -24.09 -9.18
CA GLU A 184 -0.89 -24.86 -8.26
C GLU A 184 -0.13 -25.99 -7.55
N THR A 185 0.81 -26.64 -8.23
CA THR A 185 1.46 -27.87 -7.73
C THR A 185 2.97 -27.76 -7.55
N GLY A 186 3.58 -26.63 -7.92
CA GLY A 186 5.03 -26.53 -8.04
C GLY A 186 5.53 -27.28 -9.27
N SER A 187 6.84 -27.44 -9.37
CA SER A 187 7.44 -28.20 -10.47
C SER A 187 8.76 -28.84 -10.05
N LYS A 188 9.19 -29.81 -10.86
CA LYS A 188 10.44 -30.53 -10.73
C LYS A 188 11.28 -30.29 -11.98
N VAL A 189 12.52 -29.89 -11.78
CA VAL A 189 13.55 -29.80 -12.83
C VAL A 189 14.46 -31.01 -12.65
N GLU A 190 14.60 -31.81 -13.70
CA GLU A 190 15.41 -33.03 -13.64
C GLU A 190 16.91 -32.70 -13.58
N SER A 191 17.70 -33.62 -13.02
CA SER A 191 19.16 -33.57 -13.08
C SER A 191 19.66 -33.48 -14.53
N GLY A 192 20.80 -32.84 -14.75
CA GLY A 192 21.42 -32.68 -16.06
C GLY A 192 20.94 -31.47 -16.86
N TYR A 193 19.87 -30.79 -16.44
CA TYR A 193 19.48 -29.49 -17.02
C TYR A 193 20.37 -28.36 -16.49
N SER A 194 20.70 -27.42 -17.37
CA SER A 194 21.39 -26.18 -16.99
C SER A 194 20.37 -25.15 -16.51
N VAL A 195 20.51 -24.72 -15.26
CA VAL A 195 19.71 -23.65 -14.67
C VAL A 195 20.56 -22.40 -14.49
N GLN A 196 19.91 -21.24 -14.54
CA GLN A 196 20.57 -19.98 -14.23
C GLN A 196 20.41 -19.67 -12.75
N ILE A 197 21.52 -19.67 -12.01
CA ILE A 197 21.55 -19.29 -10.60
C ILE A 197 21.93 -17.82 -10.49
N MET A 198 21.18 -17.08 -9.69
CA MET A 198 21.42 -15.67 -9.41
C MET A 198 21.79 -15.47 -7.94
N ALA A 199 22.98 -14.92 -7.69
CA ALA A 199 23.38 -14.55 -6.34
C ALA A 199 22.54 -13.34 -5.87
N ARG A 200 21.85 -13.47 -4.73
CA ARG A 200 20.92 -12.44 -4.20
C ARG A 200 21.58 -11.07 -4.03
N ASP A 201 22.80 -11.04 -3.48
CA ASP A 201 23.45 -9.78 -3.11
C ASP A 201 24.07 -9.04 -4.30
N THR A 202 24.58 -9.79 -5.29
CA THR A 202 25.34 -9.21 -6.41
C THR A 202 24.55 -9.20 -7.72
N ARG A 203 23.38 -9.85 -7.76
CA ARG A 203 22.60 -10.15 -8.97
C ARG A 203 23.43 -10.80 -10.11
N LYS A 204 24.61 -11.35 -9.80
CA LYS A 204 25.44 -12.05 -10.78
C LYS A 204 24.76 -13.36 -11.16
N LYS A 205 24.59 -13.57 -12.46
CA LYS A 205 24.00 -14.76 -13.06
C LYS A 205 25.10 -15.71 -13.49
N ARG A 206 24.96 -16.98 -13.16
CA ARG A 206 25.82 -18.06 -13.68
C ARG A 206 24.96 -19.22 -14.14
N TRP A 207 25.42 -19.94 -15.14
CA TRP A 207 24.84 -21.21 -15.53
C TRP A 207 25.45 -22.31 -14.70
N GLU A 208 24.61 -23.21 -14.20
CA GLU A 208 25.01 -24.36 -13.42
C GLU A 208 24.19 -25.55 -13.88
N GLN A 209 24.85 -26.68 -14.16
CA GLN A 209 24.15 -27.92 -14.46
C GLN A 209 23.74 -28.56 -13.13
N LEU A 210 22.50 -28.99 -13.03
CA LEU A 210 21.99 -29.66 -11.83
C LEU A 210 22.59 -31.07 -11.73
N ASP A 211 23.26 -31.36 -10.62
CA ASP A 211 23.74 -32.70 -10.31
C ASP A 211 22.59 -33.64 -9.88
N ASP A 212 21.59 -33.09 -9.17
CA ASP A 212 20.41 -33.79 -8.68
C ASP A 212 19.11 -33.11 -9.14
N ASP A 213 18.01 -33.86 -9.10
CA ASP A 213 16.67 -33.32 -9.36
C ASP A 213 16.32 -32.19 -8.37
N PHE A 214 15.86 -31.05 -8.90
CA PHE A 214 15.44 -29.91 -8.11
C PHE A 214 13.91 -29.76 -8.14
N SER A 215 13.26 -30.00 -6.99
CA SER A 215 11.82 -29.77 -6.82
C SER A 215 11.57 -28.50 -6.04
N HIS A 216 10.53 -27.75 -6.41
CA HIS A 216 10.10 -26.58 -5.66
C HIS A 216 8.58 -26.55 -5.47
N ASP A 217 8.18 -26.02 -4.32
CA ASP A 217 6.78 -25.84 -3.95
C ASP A 217 6.18 -24.59 -4.60
N PRO A 218 4.84 -24.51 -4.75
CA PRO A 218 4.13 -23.33 -5.23
C PRO A 218 4.55 -22.00 -4.57
N ASN A 219 4.84 -22.05 -3.26
CA ASN A 219 5.18 -20.88 -2.46
C ASN A 219 6.57 -20.31 -2.76
N GLN A 220 7.44 -21.10 -3.40
CA GLN A 220 8.80 -20.71 -3.78
C GLN A 220 8.84 -20.05 -5.16
N LEU A 221 7.79 -20.23 -5.98
CA LEU A 221 7.66 -19.60 -7.29
C LEU A 221 7.60 -18.07 -7.16
N ASP A 222 8.33 -17.37 -8.03
CA ASP A 222 8.56 -15.91 -8.08
C ASP A 222 9.08 -15.31 -6.75
N ARG A 223 9.70 -16.13 -5.90
CA ARG A 223 10.46 -15.71 -4.71
C ARG A 223 11.87 -16.27 -4.72
N ASP A 224 11.96 -17.59 -4.74
CA ASP A 224 13.22 -18.33 -4.77
C ASP A 224 13.50 -18.87 -6.17
N VAL A 225 12.44 -19.24 -6.90
CA VAL A 225 12.51 -19.82 -8.25
C VAL A 225 11.73 -18.93 -9.21
N VAL A 226 12.35 -18.53 -10.32
CA VAL A 226 11.69 -17.73 -11.36
C VAL A 226 11.45 -18.61 -12.58
N ALA A 227 10.20 -18.67 -13.06
CA ALA A 227 9.84 -19.35 -14.29
C ALA A 227 9.29 -18.34 -15.32
N PRO A 228 10.13 -17.72 -16.17
CA PRO A 228 9.69 -16.70 -17.11
C PRO A 228 8.56 -17.17 -18.04
N ASP A 229 8.58 -18.44 -18.45
CA ASP A 229 7.53 -19.01 -19.30
C ASP A 229 6.17 -19.11 -18.60
N GLN A 230 6.13 -19.25 -17.28
CA GLN A 230 4.89 -19.19 -16.52
C GLN A 230 4.30 -17.78 -16.56
N ILE A 231 5.12 -16.76 -16.34
CA ILE A 231 4.69 -15.35 -16.39
C ILE A 231 4.19 -15.06 -17.81
N ARG A 232 4.97 -15.44 -18.83
CA ARG A 232 4.61 -15.31 -20.25
C ARG A 232 3.29 -16.00 -20.55
N LYS A 233 3.05 -17.21 -20.06
CA LYS A 233 1.80 -17.94 -20.29
C LYS A 233 0.59 -17.21 -19.69
N ILE A 234 0.74 -16.62 -18.50
CA ILE A 234 -0.32 -15.81 -17.88
C ILE A 234 -0.59 -14.57 -18.73
N ILE A 235 0.44 -13.84 -19.14
CA ILE A 235 0.31 -12.61 -19.92
C ILE A 235 -0.30 -12.89 -21.31
N GLN A 236 0.13 -13.95 -21.99
CA GLN A 236 -0.47 -14.41 -23.24
C GLN A 236 -1.95 -14.74 -23.07
N THR A 237 -2.29 -15.49 -22.02
CA THR A 237 -3.68 -15.84 -21.73
C THR A 237 -4.50 -14.57 -21.46
N TYR A 238 -3.98 -13.63 -20.68
CA TYR A 238 -4.63 -12.33 -20.46
C TYR A 238 -4.85 -11.58 -21.78
N ARG A 239 -3.82 -11.43 -22.62
CA ARG A 239 -3.90 -10.77 -23.93
C ARG A 239 -4.96 -11.41 -24.83
N ASP A 240 -4.91 -12.72 -24.99
CA ASP A 240 -5.75 -13.46 -25.94
C ASP A 240 -7.22 -13.49 -25.49
N LYS A 241 -7.46 -13.44 -24.17
CA LYS A 241 -8.80 -13.46 -23.57
C LYS A 241 -9.35 -12.07 -23.26
N LEU A 242 -8.54 -11.02 -23.42
CA LEU A 242 -8.88 -9.66 -23.02
C LEU A 242 -10.15 -9.14 -23.68
N PHE A 243 -10.26 -9.30 -25.01
CA PHE A 243 -11.36 -8.75 -25.80
C PHE A 243 -12.48 -9.74 -26.08
N THR A 244 -12.32 -10.99 -25.65
CA THR A 244 -13.27 -12.08 -25.90
C THR A 244 -14.03 -12.46 -24.64
N GLU A 245 -13.33 -12.63 -23.51
CA GLU A 245 -13.91 -13.12 -22.27
C GLU A 245 -13.87 -12.07 -21.15
N ILE A 246 -12.78 -11.32 -21.01
CA ILE A 246 -12.59 -10.41 -19.86
C ILE A 246 -13.33 -9.07 -20.08
N PHE A 247 -13.17 -8.46 -21.25
CA PHE A 247 -13.83 -7.21 -21.65
C PHE A 247 -14.39 -7.33 -23.07
N PRO A 248 -15.45 -8.14 -23.27
CA PRO A 248 -16.06 -8.30 -24.58
C PRO A 248 -16.52 -6.94 -25.14
N GLY A 249 -16.26 -6.71 -26.44
CA GLY A 249 -16.65 -5.49 -27.14
C GLY A 249 -15.73 -4.28 -26.97
N ARG A 250 -14.67 -4.37 -26.14
CA ARG A 250 -13.62 -3.34 -26.13
C ARG A 250 -12.62 -3.56 -27.27
N SER A 251 -12.05 -2.47 -27.76
CA SER A 251 -10.98 -2.46 -28.77
C SER A 251 -9.64 -1.94 -28.25
N TRP A 252 -9.57 -1.55 -26.98
CA TRP A 252 -8.37 -1.04 -26.33
C TRP A 252 -8.11 -1.72 -24.99
N VAL A 253 -6.84 -1.87 -24.63
CA VAL A 253 -6.44 -2.41 -23.34
C VAL A 253 -6.83 -1.42 -22.24
N PRO A 254 -7.69 -1.80 -21.27
CA PRO A 254 -8.04 -0.91 -20.17
C PRO A 254 -6.82 -0.61 -19.29
N LYS A 255 -6.87 0.49 -18.55
CA LYS A 255 -5.88 0.76 -17.50
C LYS A 255 -5.85 -0.43 -16.54
N THR A 256 -4.70 -1.07 -16.42
CA THR A 256 -4.55 -2.32 -15.65
C THR A 256 -3.44 -2.13 -14.62
N LEU A 257 -3.68 -2.54 -13.39
CA LEU A 257 -2.65 -2.68 -12.37
C LEU A 257 -2.29 -4.16 -12.20
N ILE A 258 -1.02 -4.50 -12.33
CA ILE A 258 -0.50 -5.86 -12.05
C ILE A 258 0.33 -5.80 -10.78
N PHE A 259 -0.05 -6.60 -9.78
CA PHE A 259 0.67 -6.69 -8.52
C PHE A 259 1.67 -7.85 -8.56
N ALA A 260 2.96 -7.52 -8.57
CA ALA A 260 4.06 -8.48 -8.50
C ALA A 260 4.33 -8.92 -7.05
N LYS A 261 5.06 -10.02 -6.84
CA LYS A 261 5.46 -10.48 -5.49
C LYS A 261 6.59 -9.64 -4.88
N ASP A 262 7.51 -9.19 -5.71
CA ASP A 262 8.62 -8.31 -5.35
C ASP A 262 9.06 -7.46 -6.55
N ASP A 263 10.11 -6.66 -6.37
CA ASP A 263 10.63 -5.74 -7.39
C ASP A 263 11.24 -6.46 -8.61
N ALA A 264 11.89 -7.62 -8.40
CA ALA A 264 12.50 -8.38 -9.48
C ALA A 264 11.42 -9.09 -10.31
N HIS A 265 10.39 -9.62 -9.65
CA HIS A 265 9.21 -10.16 -10.32
C HIS A 265 8.51 -9.06 -11.13
N ALA A 266 8.42 -7.84 -10.61
CA ALA A 266 7.84 -6.72 -11.37
C ALA A 266 8.64 -6.39 -12.63
N GLU A 267 9.97 -6.42 -12.56
CA GLU A 267 10.84 -6.23 -13.74
C GLU A 267 10.55 -7.29 -14.82
N ASN A 268 10.52 -8.57 -14.42
CA ASN A 268 10.22 -9.67 -15.35
C ASN A 268 8.83 -9.53 -16.01
N ILE A 269 7.79 -9.17 -15.24
CA ILE A 269 6.44 -8.97 -15.79
C ILE A 269 6.43 -7.82 -16.80
N VAL A 270 7.08 -6.68 -16.48
CA VAL A 270 7.08 -5.51 -17.39
C VAL A 270 7.72 -5.86 -18.73
N GLU A 271 8.86 -6.55 -18.72
CA GLU A 271 9.54 -6.98 -19.94
C GLU A 271 8.63 -7.89 -20.76
N ILE A 272 8.06 -8.92 -20.14
CA ILE A 272 7.17 -9.89 -20.80
C ILE A 272 5.89 -9.23 -21.34
N VAL A 273 5.28 -8.29 -20.60
CA VAL A 273 4.10 -7.55 -21.07
C VAL A 273 4.42 -6.75 -22.33
N ARG A 274 5.57 -6.09 -22.38
CA ARG A 274 5.99 -5.32 -23.56
C ARG A 274 6.23 -6.23 -24.77
N GLU A 275 6.90 -7.35 -24.57
CA GLU A 275 7.13 -8.37 -25.60
C GLU A 275 5.80 -8.92 -26.14
N GLU A 276 4.93 -9.42 -25.27
CA GLU A 276 3.71 -10.11 -25.68
C GLU A 276 2.66 -9.19 -26.29
N PHE A 277 2.61 -7.92 -25.88
CA PHE A 277 1.71 -6.94 -26.50
C PHE A 277 2.35 -6.23 -27.71
N GLY A 278 3.65 -6.42 -27.96
CA GLY A 278 4.40 -5.71 -29.01
C GLY A 278 4.36 -4.19 -28.80
N LYS A 279 4.49 -3.74 -27.54
CA LYS A 279 4.37 -2.33 -27.15
C LYS A 279 5.64 -1.84 -26.44
N ASP A 280 5.77 -0.52 -26.36
CA ASP A 280 6.93 0.17 -25.83
C ASP A 280 6.85 0.43 -24.31
N ASN A 281 7.80 1.21 -23.81
CA ASN A 281 7.91 1.59 -22.40
C ASN A 281 6.72 2.40 -21.89
N ASP A 282 6.00 3.11 -22.76
CA ASP A 282 4.85 3.92 -22.37
C ASP A 282 3.63 3.04 -22.08
N PHE A 283 3.58 1.84 -22.67
CA PHE A 283 2.45 0.92 -22.49
C PHE A 283 2.46 0.23 -21.13
N ALA A 284 3.61 -0.24 -20.65
CA ALA A 284 3.72 -0.92 -19.36
C ALA A 284 4.87 -0.32 -18.54
N GLN A 285 4.56 0.18 -17.35
CA GLN A 285 5.52 0.86 -16.48
C GLN A 285 5.49 0.28 -15.07
N LYS A 286 6.67 -0.04 -14.53
CA LYS A 286 6.86 -0.32 -13.10
C LYS A 286 6.64 0.99 -12.33
N ILE A 287 5.63 1.04 -11.46
CA ILE A 287 5.45 2.16 -10.55
C ILE A 287 6.55 2.04 -9.49
N THR A 288 7.54 2.91 -9.59
CA THR A 288 8.61 3.01 -8.60
C THR A 288 8.31 4.17 -7.67
N TYR A 289 8.22 3.90 -6.37
CA TYR A 289 8.32 4.92 -5.34
C TYR A 289 9.78 5.38 -5.33
N ARG A 290 10.19 6.24 -6.27
CA ARG A 290 11.52 6.85 -6.23
C ARG A 290 11.56 7.83 -5.06
N SER A 291 11.85 7.31 -3.88
CA SER A 291 12.69 7.82 -2.78
C SER A 291 12.38 6.94 -1.56
N TYR A 292 13.42 6.47 -0.87
CA TYR A 292 13.39 5.59 0.31
C TYR A 292 13.23 4.10 0.01
N GLY A 293 14.39 3.44 -0.09
CA GLY A 293 14.54 2.05 -0.47
C GLY A 293 13.83 1.07 0.46
N SER A 294 13.00 0.23 -0.14
CA SER A 294 12.87 -1.20 0.18
C SER A 294 11.90 -1.83 -0.82
N MET A 295 12.17 -3.08 -1.18
CA MET A 295 11.36 -3.92 -2.05
C MET A 295 9.90 -3.94 -1.56
N THR A 296 9.04 -3.22 -2.27
CA THR A 296 7.60 -3.45 -2.23
C THR A 296 7.23 -4.25 -3.48
N CYS A 297 6.10 -4.95 -3.45
CA CYS A 297 5.38 -5.32 -4.66
C CYS A 297 5.31 -4.05 -5.53
N ALA A 298 6.14 -3.94 -6.56
CA ALA A 298 6.09 -2.77 -7.42
C ALA A 298 4.87 -2.97 -8.33
N PRO A 299 3.79 -2.18 -8.17
CA PRO A 299 2.65 -2.33 -9.04
C PRO A 299 3.07 -1.90 -10.43
N ILE A 300 2.57 -2.60 -11.44
CA ILE A 300 2.84 -2.28 -12.83
C ILE A 300 1.57 -1.67 -13.39
N CYS A 301 1.69 -0.51 -14.01
CA CYS A 301 0.57 0.10 -14.72
C CYS A 301 0.68 -0.21 -16.20
N ILE A 302 -0.38 -0.79 -16.77
CA ILE A 302 -0.61 -0.77 -18.20
C ILE A 302 -1.45 0.47 -18.52
N LEU A 303 -0.91 1.33 -19.38
CA LEU A 303 -1.60 2.51 -19.88
C LEU A 303 -2.30 2.17 -21.20
N PRO A 304 -3.47 2.77 -21.46
CA PRO A 304 -4.14 2.59 -22.74
C PRO A 304 -3.20 3.09 -23.84
N SER A 305 -3.05 2.30 -24.91
CA SER A 305 -2.30 2.74 -26.07
C SER A 305 -2.91 4.07 -26.55
N LYS A 306 -2.10 5.12 -26.65
CA LYS A 306 -2.52 6.40 -27.25
C LYS A 306 -3.06 6.07 -28.64
N GLN A 307 -4.38 6.15 -28.82
CA GLN A 307 -4.93 6.29 -30.15
C GLN A 307 -4.58 7.72 -30.57
N THR A 308 -3.68 7.87 -31.53
CA THR A 308 -3.78 9.00 -32.45
C THR A 308 -5.19 8.96 -33.02
N ARG A 309 -6.04 9.87 -32.56
CA ARG A 309 -7.24 10.26 -33.30
C ARG A 309 -6.84 10.82 -34.65
#